data_AF-A0A5C9E5P7-F1
#
_entry.id   AF-A0A5C9E5P7-F1
#
_cell.length_a   1.000
_cell.length_b   1.000
_cell.length_c   1.000
_cell.angle_alpha   90.00
_cell.angle_beta   90.00
_cell.angle_gamma   90.00
#
_symmetry.space_group_name_H-M   'P 1'
#
loop_
_entity.id
_entity.type
_entity.pdbx_description
1 polymer ?
#
loop_
_entity_poly.entity_id
_entity_poly.type
_entity_poly.pdbx_seq_one_letter_code
_entity_poly.pdbx_strand_id
1 'polypeptide(L)'
;MLSSDFTKIRGYAQGKYDHKDVALEVALQKRDEQTYLVLKSLSEKVEKLYDINREISLQCDEIKSDTELITEYMPLIEEIFQEVEKLEEIEVYMKEHLASDWEKIKDAWEEYKTEKIPLKKFLKKTLKVAGKKALKLLSKIAL
;
A
#
# COMPACT_ATOMS: atom_id res chain seq x y z
N MET A 1 36.39 -22.80 -43.98
CA MET A 1 35.22 -21.91 -43.79
C MET A 1 35.74 -20.57 -43.29
N LEU A 2 35.51 -19.48 -44.01
CA LEU A 2 35.82 -18.13 -43.50
C LEU A 2 34.84 -17.81 -42.36
N SER A 3 35.30 -17.17 -41.28
CA SER A 3 34.42 -16.76 -40.18
C SER A 3 33.33 -15.81 -40.72
N SER A 4 32.17 -15.81 -40.07
CA SER A 4 31.02 -14.92 -40.38
C SER A 4 31.46 -13.47 -40.67
N ASP A 5 32.45 -12.98 -39.92
CA ASP A 5 32.96 -11.62 -40.01
C ASP A 5 33.67 -11.31 -41.33
N PHE A 6 34.41 -12.28 -41.89
CA PHE A 6 35.09 -12.13 -43.18
C PHE A 6 34.10 -12.03 -44.36
N THR A 7 33.00 -12.77 -44.28
CA THR A 7 31.95 -12.75 -45.31
C THR A 7 31.26 -11.38 -45.36
N LYS A 8 31.08 -10.73 -44.21
CA LYS A 8 30.44 -9.41 -44.09
C LYS A 8 31.34 -8.26 -44.51
N ILE A 9 32.62 -8.26 -44.11
CA ILE A 9 33.61 -7.27 -44.58
C ILE A 9 33.74 -7.33 -46.11
N ARG A 10 33.69 -8.53 -46.69
CA ARG A 10 33.69 -8.72 -48.15
C ARG A 10 32.41 -8.17 -48.82
N GLY A 11 31.25 -8.32 -48.19
CA GLY A 11 30.00 -7.73 -48.66
C GLY A 11 30.00 -6.20 -48.64
N TYR A 12 30.59 -5.61 -47.59
CA TYR A 12 30.80 -4.16 -47.49
C TYR A 12 31.73 -3.63 -48.58
N ALA A 13 32.88 -4.28 -48.82
CA ALA A 13 33.80 -3.92 -49.91
C ALA A 13 33.17 -4.05 -51.30
N GLN A 14 32.09 -4.83 -51.43
CA GLN A 14 31.29 -4.98 -52.65
C GLN A 14 30.12 -3.99 -52.75
N GLY A 15 29.97 -3.06 -51.80
CA GLY A 15 28.89 -2.06 -51.79
C GLY A 15 27.50 -2.63 -51.50
N LYS A 16 27.41 -3.86 -50.96
CA LYS A 16 26.13 -4.55 -50.71
C LYS A 16 25.44 -4.13 -49.41
N TYR A 17 26.14 -3.40 -48.54
CA TYR A 17 25.65 -2.95 -47.25
C TYR A 17 26.08 -1.50 -46.99
N ASP A 18 25.23 -0.69 -46.38
CA ASP A 18 25.56 0.68 -45.97
C ASP A 18 26.58 0.64 -44.81
N HIS A 19 27.53 1.58 -44.83
CA HIS A 19 28.53 1.77 -43.78
C HIS A 19 27.89 1.92 -42.39
N LYS A 20 26.71 2.56 -42.31
CA LYS A 20 26.03 2.75 -41.02
C LYS A 20 25.46 1.44 -40.48
N ASP A 21 24.90 0.59 -41.33
CA ASP A 21 24.28 -0.67 -40.92
C ASP A 21 25.32 -1.70 -40.47
N VAL A 22 26.44 -1.83 -41.19
CA VAL A 22 27.53 -2.73 -40.80
C VAL A 22 28.20 -2.25 -39.51
N ALA A 23 28.39 -0.94 -39.34
CA ALA A 23 28.95 -0.37 -38.10
C ALA A 23 28.01 -0.56 -36.92
N LEU A 24 26.68 -0.41 -37.11
CA LEU A 24 25.68 -0.63 -36.07
C LEU A 24 25.64 -2.11 -35.66
N GLU A 25 25.65 -3.04 -36.61
CA GLU A 25 25.58 -4.48 -36.35
C GLU A 25 26.86 -5.00 -35.69
N VAL A 26 28.05 -4.52 -36.11
CA VAL A 26 29.33 -4.83 -35.45
C VAL A 26 29.41 -4.18 -34.05
N ALA A 27 28.88 -2.97 -33.87
CA ALA A 27 28.78 -2.34 -32.55
C ALA A 27 27.79 -3.07 -31.63
N LEU A 28 26.70 -3.62 -32.16
CA LEU A 28 25.75 -4.45 -31.44
C LEU A 28 26.33 -5.84 -31.11
N GLN A 29 27.08 -6.46 -32.03
CA GLN A 29 27.81 -7.70 -31.76
C GLN A 29 28.96 -7.51 -30.75
N LYS A 30 29.53 -6.29 -30.67
CA LYS A 30 30.54 -5.91 -29.67
C LYS A 30 29.94 -5.40 -28.34
N ARG A 31 28.62 -5.25 -28.22
CA ARG A 31 27.98 -4.88 -26.94
C ARG A 31 27.91 -6.09 -26.01
N ASP A 32 29.08 -6.38 -25.46
CA ASP A 32 29.41 -6.76 -24.09
C ASP A 32 28.30 -7.45 -23.28
N GLU A 33 28.60 -8.65 -22.77
CA GLU A 33 27.85 -9.37 -21.73
C GLU A 33 27.34 -8.44 -20.62
N GLN A 34 28.09 -7.39 -20.27
CA GLN A 34 27.70 -6.39 -19.29
C GLN A 34 26.41 -5.64 -19.66
N THR A 35 26.19 -5.31 -20.94
CA THR A 35 24.93 -4.67 -21.39
C THR A 35 23.75 -5.64 -21.26
N TYR A 36 23.97 -6.91 -21.61
CA TYR A 36 22.96 -7.96 -21.43
C TYR A 36 22.62 -8.20 -19.96
N LEU A 37 23.64 -8.25 -19.09
CA LEU A 37 23.48 -8.38 -17.64
C LEU A 37 22.71 -7.19 -17.05
N VAL A 38 22.99 -5.96 -17.50
CA VAL A 38 22.25 -4.76 -17.08
C VAL A 38 20.79 -4.85 -17.52
N LEU A 39 20.50 -5.22 -18.76
CA LEU A 39 19.13 -5.35 -19.27
C LEU A 39 18.35 -6.43 -18.52
N LYS A 40 18.96 -7.59 -18.26
CA LYS A 40 18.35 -8.66 -17.48
C LYS A 40 18.06 -8.20 -16.05
N SER A 41 19.03 -7.55 -15.39
CA SER A 41 18.86 -7.01 -14.05
C SER A 41 17.74 -5.96 -13.99
N LEU A 42 17.64 -5.10 -15.01
CA LEU A 42 16.55 -4.13 -15.11
C LEU A 42 15.19 -4.82 -15.31
N SER A 43 15.12 -5.83 -16.16
CA SER A 43 13.89 -6.61 -16.38
C SER A 43 13.38 -7.24 -15.09
N GLU A 44 14.24 -7.93 -14.35
CA GLU A 44 13.90 -8.55 -13.06
C GLU A 44 13.43 -7.51 -12.03
N LYS A 45 14.01 -6.30 -12.04
CA LYS A 45 13.56 -5.20 -11.17
C LYS A 45 12.19 -4.67 -11.58
N VAL A 46 11.91 -4.57 -12.88
CA VAL A 46 10.60 -4.13 -13.39
C VAL A 46 9.51 -5.14 -13.01
N GLU A 47 9.78 -6.43 -13.12
CA GLU A 47 8.85 -7.48 -12.69
C GLU A 47 8.54 -7.36 -11.19
N LYS A 48 9.56 -7.22 -10.34
CA LYS A 48 9.37 -7.00 -8.90
C LYS A 48 8.55 -5.75 -8.59
N LEU A 49 8.78 -4.65 -9.32
CA LEU A 49 7.98 -3.43 -9.15
C LEU A 49 6.52 -3.65 -9.54
N TYR A 50 6.26 -4.44 -10.58
CA TYR A 50 4.91 -4.79 -10.99
C TYR A 50 4.19 -5.62 -9.91
N ASP A 51 4.88 -6.62 -9.35
CA ASP A 51 4.34 -7.46 -8.28
C ASP A 51 4.01 -6.64 -7.03
N ILE A 52 4.93 -5.77 -6.61
CA ILE A 52 4.70 -4.87 -5.46
C ILE A 52 3.51 -3.93 -5.74
N ASN A 53 3.43 -3.34 -6.93
CA ASN A 53 2.30 -2.48 -7.29
C ASN A 53 0.97 -3.23 -7.28
N ARG A 54 0.97 -4.49 -7.73
CA ARG A 54 -0.22 -5.34 -7.67
C ARG A 54 -0.63 -5.62 -6.22
N GLU A 55 0.32 -5.96 -5.36
CA GLU A 55 0.04 -6.20 -3.93
C GLU A 55 -0.51 -4.95 -3.25
N ILE A 56 0.11 -3.79 -3.47
CA ILE A 56 -0.38 -2.51 -2.95
C ILE A 56 -1.80 -2.23 -3.44
N SER A 57 -2.09 -2.49 -4.72
CA SER A 57 -3.43 -2.26 -5.28
C SER A 57 -4.49 -3.12 -4.58
N LEU A 58 -4.19 -4.40 -4.34
CA LEU A 58 -5.08 -5.30 -3.60
C LEU A 58 -5.30 -4.84 -2.15
N GLN A 59 -4.22 -4.44 -1.46
CA GLN A 59 -4.31 -3.90 -0.10
C GLN A 59 -5.14 -2.61 -0.04
N CYS A 60 -5.03 -1.73 -1.04
CA CYS A 60 -5.83 -0.51 -1.14
C CYS A 60 -7.33 -0.82 -1.30
N ASP A 61 -7.68 -1.82 -2.10
CA ASP A 61 -9.07 -2.25 -2.28
C ASP A 61 -9.66 -2.82 -0.98
N GLU A 62 -8.90 -3.62 -0.23
CA GLU A 62 -9.31 -4.11 1.09
C GLU A 62 -9.52 -2.96 2.08
N ILE A 63 -8.60 -2.00 2.14
CA ILE A 63 -8.71 -0.80 3.01
C ILE A 63 -9.94 0.03 2.62
N LYS A 64 -10.22 0.16 1.33
CA LYS A 64 -11.39 0.89 0.85
C LYS A 64 -12.68 0.21 1.32
N SER A 65 -12.79 -1.11 1.16
CA SER A 65 -13.93 -1.89 1.65
C SER A 65 -14.10 -1.77 3.16
N ASP A 66 -13.02 -1.89 3.94
CA ASP A 66 -13.06 -1.72 5.40
C ASP A 66 -13.54 -0.30 5.78
N THR A 67 -13.14 0.73 5.02
CA THR A 67 -13.52 2.14 5.27
C THR A 67 -14.99 2.41 4.95
N GLU A 68 -15.52 1.81 3.90
CA GLU A 68 -16.94 1.89 3.54
C GLU A 68 -17.82 1.30 4.66
N LEU A 69 -17.46 0.10 5.16
CA LEU A 69 -18.16 -0.52 6.29
C LEU A 69 -18.12 0.34 7.55
N ILE A 70 -16.95 0.91 7.89
CA ILE A 70 -16.85 1.82 9.04
C ILE A 70 -17.78 3.02 8.88
N THR A 71 -17.91 3.55 7.66
CA THR A 71 -18.78 4.70 7.39
C THR A 71 -20.26 4.32 7.51
N GLU A 72 -20.63 3.13 7.07
CA GLU A 72 -21.99 2.58 7.18
C GLU A 72 -22.42 2.33 8.63
N TYR A 73 -21.54 1.75 9.45
CA TYR A 73 -21.87 1.42 10.85
C TYR A 73 -21.66 2.59 11.83
N MET A 74 -20.98 3.67 11.43
CA MET A 74 -20.73 4.83 12.30
C MET A 74 -22.01 5.42 12.92
N PRO A 75 -23.12 5.64 12.17
CA PRO A 75 -24.35 6.20 12.74
C PRO A 75 -24.97 5.29 13.80
N LEU A 76 -24.93 3.96 13.60
CA LEU A 76 -25.44 2.98 14.57
C LEU A 76 -24.62 3.01 15.86
N ILE A 77 -23.29 3.11 15.75
CA ILE A 77 -22.41 3.25 16.92
C ILE A 77 -22.70 4.58 17.63
N GLU A 78 -22.96 5.66 16.88
CA GLU A 78 -23.30 6.96 17.45
C GLU A 78 -24.63 6.92 18.22
N GLU A 79 -25.66 6.27 17.68
CA GLU A 79 -26.97 6.08 18.32
C GLU A 79 -26.85 5.30 19.63
N ILE A 80 -26.15 4.19 19.62
CA ILE A 80 -25.99 3.34 20.81
C ILE A 80 -25.24 4.09 21.91
N PHE A 81 -24.17 4.80 21.57
CA PHE A 81 -23.45 5.62 22.54
C PHE A 81 -24.31 6.73 23.17
N GLN A 82 -25.36 7.20 22.47
CA GLN A 82 -26.32 8.14 23.04
C GLN A 82 -27.34 7.45 23.96
N GLU A 83 -27.65 6.18 23.71
CA GLU A 83 -28.54 5.37 24.55
C GLU A 83 -27.86 4.81 25.80
N VAL A 84 -26.53 4.72 25.83
CA VAL A 84 -25.82 4.28 27.03
C VAL A 84 -25.91 5.35 28.12
N GLU A 85 -26.73 5.09 29.13
CA GLU A 85 -26.95 6.00 30.28
C GLU A 85 -25.71 6.24 31.15
N LYS A 86 -24.69 5.36 31.07
CA LYS A 86 -23.54 5.36 31.99
C LYS A 86 -22.21 5.32 31.24
N LEU A 87 -21.64 6.50 31.02
CA LEU A 87 -20.32 6.67 30.41
C LEU A 87 -19.21 5.99 31.22
N GLU A 88 -19.36 5.86 32.53
CA GLU A 88 -18.39 5.21 33.42
C GLU A 88 -18.22 3.72 33.10
N GLU A 89 -19.30 3.02 32.72
CA GLU A 89 -19.24 1.60 32.36
C GLU A 89 -18.50 1.41 31.03
N ILE A 90 -18.72 2.31 30.06
CA ILE A 90 -17.96 2.35 28.80
C ILE A 90 -16.47 2.61 29.08
N GLU A 91 -16.16 3.56 29.95
CA GLU A 91 -14.77 3.90 30.27
C GLU A 91 -14.01 2.71 30.87
N VAL A 92 -14.62 2.01 31.83
CA VAL A 92 -14.04 0.80 32.44
C VAL A 92 -13.83 -0.26 31.35
N TYR A 93 -14.85 -0.52 30.54
CA TYR A 93 -14.77 -1.51 29.47
C TYR A 93 -13.67 -1.19 28.44
N MET A 94 -13.54 0.09 28.06
CA MET A 94 -12.49 0.57 27.17
C MET A 94 -11.09 0.43 27.76
N LYS A 95 -10.91 0.73 29.05
CA LYS A 95 -9.64 0.54 29.77
C LYS A 95 -9.20 -0.92 29.77
N GLU A 96 -10.12 -1.83 30.06
CA GLU A 96 -9.84 -3.27 30.13
C GLU A 96 -9.46 -3.87 28.78
N HIS A 97 -10.09 -3.41 27.70
CA HIS A 97 -9.96 -4.05 26.38
C HIS A 97 -9.00 -3.34 25.42
N LEU A 98 -8.61 -2.09 25.68
CA LEU A 98 -7.68 -1.34 24.82
C LEU A 98 -6.24 -1.30 25.36
N ALA A 99 -6.00 -1.65 26.63
CA ALA A 99 -4.66 -1.73 27.22
C ALA A 99 -3.79 -0.48 26.88
N SER A 100 -2.64 -0.63 26.23
CA SER A 100 -1.78 0.50 25.84
C SER A 100 -2.41 1.48 24.85
N ASP A 101 -3.44 1.05 24.11
CA ASP A 101 -4.16 1.90 23.17
C ASP A 101 -5.14 2.84 23.91
N TRP A 102 -5.58 2.47 25.13
CA TRP A 102 -6.36 3.37 26.01
C TRP A 102 -5.57 4.64 26.34
N GLU A 103 -4.30 4.50 26.72
CA GLU A 103 -3.44 5.62 27.11
C GLU A 103 -3.31 6.69 26.01
N LYS A 104 -3.46 6.28 24.76
CA LYS A 104 -3.39 7.17 23.59
C LYS A 104 -4.70 7.90 23.29
N ILE A 105 -5.82 7.39 23.78
CA ILE A 105 -7.16 7.93 23.50
C ILE A 105 -7.84 8.54 24.73
N LYS A 106 -7.30 8.33 25.94
CA LYS A 106 -7.87 8.84 27.19
C LYS A 106 -8.10 10.36 27.17
N ASP A 107 -7.20 11.12 26.56
CA ASP A 107 -7.35 12.58 26.46
C ASP A 107 -8.54 12.93 25.55
N ALA A 108 -8.73 12.20 24.46
CA ALA A 108 -9.89 12.35 23.58
C ALA A 108 -11.20 11.90 24.26
N TRP A 109 -11.14 10.91 25.15
CA TRP A 109 -12.27 10.50 25.98
C TRP A 109 -12.68 11.59 26.98
N GLU A 110 -11.71 12.20 27.68
CA GLU A 110 -11.99 13.33 28.57
C GLU A 110 -12.52 14.55 27.83
N GLU A 111 -11.98 14.85 26.64
CA GLU A 111 -12.52 15.89 25.76
C GLU A 111 -13.97 15.61 25.37
N TYR A 112 -14.34 14.35 25.15
CA TYR A 112 -15.72 13.96 24.83
C TYR A 112 -16.64 14.07 26.05
N LYS A 113 -16.24 13.52 27.21
CA LYS A 113 -17.02 13.64 28.47
C LYS A 113 -17.27 15.08 28.88
N THR A 114 -16.33 15.97 28.59
CA THR A 114 -16.46 17.41 28.89
C THR A 114 -17.11 18.21 27.75
N GLU A 115 -17.71 17.54 26.77
CA GLU A 115 -18.39 18.12 25.59
C GLU A 115 -17.51 19.03 24.71
N LYS A 116 -16.18 18.99 24.88
CA LYS A 116 -15.23 19.76 24.05
C LYS A 116 -15.14 19.22 22.63
N ILE A 117 -15.40 17.92 22.44
CA ILE A 117 -15.51 17.30 21.12
C ILE A 117 -16.80 16.49 21.00
N PRO A 118 -17.42 16.46 19.81
CA PRO A 118 -18.58 15.60 19.58
C PRO A 118 -18.17 14.13 19.54
N LEU A 119 -19.11 13.23 19.86
CA LEU A 119 -18.93 11.77 19.84
C LEU A 119 -18.29 11.27 18.54
N LYS A 120 -18.79 11.71 17.39
CA LYS A 120 -18.22 11.38 16.07
C LYS A 120 -16.73 11.65 15.95
N LYS A 121 -16.26 12.76 16.54
CA LYS A 121 -14.85 13.15 16.51
C LYS A 121 -14.02 12.30 17.46
N PHE A 122 -14.58 11.92 18.61
CA PHE A 122 -14.00 10.93 19.51
C PHE A 122 -13.87 9.56 18.82
N LEU A 123 -14.96 9.00 18.29
CA LEU A 123 -14.97 7.71 17.61
C LEU A 123 -13.96 7.65 16.45
N LYS A 124 -13.85 8.73 15.65
CA LYS A 124 -12.81 8.84 14.61
C LYS A 124 -11.39 8.81 15.16
N LYS A 125 -11.10 9.55 16.24
CA LYS A 125 -9.78 9.51 16.90
C LYS A 125 -9.49 8.10 17.43
N THR A 126 -10.47 7.47 18.07
CA THR A 126 -10.36 6.12 18.64
C THR A 126 -10.10 5.06 17.57
N LEU A 127 -10.87 5.07 16.48
CA LEU A 127 -10.66 4.16 15.35
C LEU A 127 -9.31 4.39 14.66
N LYS A 128 -8.83 5.64 14.55
CA LYS A 128 -7.52 5.94 13.96
C LYS A 128 -6.37 5.35 14.81
N VAL A 129 -6.51 5.35 16.12
CA VAL A 129 -5.45 4.92 17.05
C VAL A 129 -5.49 3.40 17.31
N ALA A 130 -6.68 2.85 17.57
CA ALA A 130 -6.85 1.46 17.97
C ALA A 130 -7.39 0.55 16.84
N GLY A 131 -7.76 1.11 15.69
CA GLY A 131 -8.11 0.38 14.47
C GLY A 131 -9.18 -0.69 14.69
N LYS A 132 -8.91 -1.90 14.19
CA LYS A 132 -9.82 -3.05 14.27
C LYS A 132 -10.14 -3.47 15.72
N LYS A 133 -9.27 -3.20 16.70
CA LYS A 133 -9.55 -3.48 18.13
C LYS A 133 -10.66 -2.58 18.65
N ALA A 134 -10.59 -1.27 18.36
CA ALA A 134 -11.65 -0.34 18.70
C ALA A 134 -12.96 -0.72 18.02
N LEU A 135 -12.94 -1.06 16.73
CA LEU A 135 -14.15 -1.47 16.02
C LEU A 135 -14.84 -2.67 16.69
N LYS A 136 -14.08 -3.73 17.02
CA LYS A 136 -14.61 -4.92 17.71
C LYS A 136 -15.15 -4.63 19.11
N LEU A 137 -14.58 -3.63 19.79
CA LEU A 137 -15.01 -3.23 21.11
C LEU A 137 -16.31 -2.43 21.02
N LEU A 138 -16.34 -1.41 20.15
CA LEU A 138 -17.51 -0.58 19.90
C LEU A 138 -18.70 -1.43 19.41
N SER A 139 -18.46 -2.43 18.56
CA SER A 139 -19.52 -3.35 18.11
C SER A 139 -20.09 -4.23 19.22
N LYS A 140 -19.33 -4.46 20.32
CA LYS A 140 -19.79 -5.23 21.49
C LYS A 140 -20.50 -4.36 22.53
N ILE A 141 -20.19 -3.08 22.58
CA ILE A 141 -20.99 -2.10 23.34
C ILE A 141 -22.33 -1.89 22.63
N ALA A 142 -22.34 -2.05 21.31
CA ALA A 142 -23.50 -1.91 20.43
C ALA A 142 -24.47 -3.12 20.38
N LEU A 143 -24.15 -4.24 21.04
CA LEU A 143 -24.93 -5.49 21.01
C LEU A 143 -25.28 -5.91 22.43
#